data_AF-A0A287A251-F1
#
_entry.id   AF-A0A287A251-F1
#
_cell.length_a   1.000
_cell.length_b   1.000
_cell.length_c   1.000
_cell.angle_alpha   90.00
_cell.angle_beta   90.00
_cell.angle_gamma   90.00
#
_symmetry.space_group_name_H-M   'P 1'
#
loop_
_entity.id
_entity.type
_entity.pdbx_description
1 polymer ?
#
loop_
_entity_poly.entity_id
_entity_poly.type
_entity_poly.pdbx_seq_one_letter_code
_entity_poly.pdbx_strand_id
1 'polypeptide(L)'
;MELRPWAVPDDVHGSFEVYIEEDQEELIFGTQDEDLHRIEVHSQTFIQLESGFPAGQTRVLIVGQLKSWLWLLCMILSITSEDPHTQARGFEMLQLVQSRPLTPDDLADPYLLLLDLLAEPS
;
A
#
# COMPACT_ATOMS: atom_id res chain seq x y z
N MET A 1 -26.16 -7.42 7.63
CA MET A 1 -25.53 -7.11 6.34
C MET A 1 -24.80 -5.80 6.54
N GLU A 2 -23.54 -5.90 6.98
CA GLU A 2 -22.70 -4.73 7.22
C GLU A 2 -22.25 -4.21 5.86
N LEU A 3 -22.51 -2.93 5.59
CA LEU A 3 -22.01 -2.26 4.40
C LEU A 3 -20.49 -2.20 4.53
N ARG A 4 -19.78 -2.75 3.55
CA ARG A 4 -18.32 -2.68 3.53
C ARG A 4 -17.93 -1.20 3.44
N PRO A 5 -17.05 -0.67 4.31
CA PRO A 5 -16.71 0.76 4.36
C PRO A 5 -16.23 1.34 3.03
N TRP A 6 -15.70 0.50 2.13
CA TRP A 6 -15.26 0.88 0.78
C TRP A 6 -16.37 0.98 -0.28
N ALA A 7 -17.64 0.71 0.07
CA ALA A 7 -18.76 0.76 -0.87
C ALA A 7 -19.48 2.13 -0.94
N VAL A 8 -18.86 3.20 -0.40
CA VAL A 8 -19.46 4.54 -0.37
C VAL A 8 -19.16 5.29 -1.68
N PRO A 9 -20.14 5.87 -2.40
CA PRO A 9 -19.98 6.22 -3.81
C PRO A 9 -19.35 7.60 -4.11
N ASP A 10 -18.92 8.36 -3.11
CA ASP A 10 -18.58 9.79 -3.28
C ASP A 10 -17.12 10.09 -3.63
N ASP A 11 -16.22 9.10 -3.57
CA ASP A 11 -14.81 9.24 -3.96
C ASP A 11 -14.49 8.48 -5.25
N VAL A 12 -13.48 8.90 -6.01
CA VAL A 12 -12.99 8.13 -7.17
C VAL A 12 -12.44 6.80 -6.65
N HIS A 13 -13.18 5.72 -6.89
CA HIS A 13 -12.77 4.36 -6.56
C HIS A 13 -11.94 3.79 -7.71
N GLY A 14 -10.77 3.26 -7.38
CA GLY A 14 -9.85 2.70 -8.35
C GLY A 14 -9.22 1.41 -7.84
N SER A 15 -8.48 0.78 -8.74
CA SER A 15 -7.63 -0.36 -8.41
C SER A 15 -6.25 -0.16 -8.99
N PHE A 16 -5.23 -0.63 -8.29
CA PHE A 16 -3.86 -0.67 -8.79
C PHE A 16 -3.23 -2.02 -8.50
N GLU A 17 -2.30 -2.41 -9.37
CA GLU A 17 -1.58 -3.67 -9.32
C GLU A 17 -0.08 -3.42 -9.30
N VAL A 18 0.61 -4.05 -8.35
CA VAL A 18 2.08 -4.08 -8.26
C VAL A 18 2.56 -5.50 -8.06
N TYR A 19 3.76 -5.79 -8.55
CA TYR A 19 4.44 -7.06 -8.35
C TYR A 19 5.61 -6.82 -7.40
N ILE A 20 5.70 -7.61 -6.35
CA ILE A 20 6.77 -7.55 -5.34
C ILE A 20 7.35 -8.94 -5.12
N GLU A 21 8.58 -9.02 -4.62
CA GLU A 21 9.19 -10.31 -4.26
C GLU A 21 8.48 -10.92 -3.03
N GLU A 22 8.51 -12.25 -2.89
CA GLU A 22 7.88 -12.97 -1.76
C GLU A 22 8.40 -12.49 -0.39
N ASP A 23 9.69 -12.15 -0.27
CA ASP A 23 10.27 -11.63 0.97
C ASP A 23 9.76 -10.23 1.32
N GLN A 24 9.46 -9.41 0.30
CA GLN A 24 8.84 -8.10 0.45
C GLN A 24 7.36 -8.22 0.83
N GLU A 25 6.64 -9.23 0.31
CA GLU A 25 5.28 -9.52 0.74
C GLU A 25 5.23 -9.88 2.23
N GLU A 26 6.05 -10.85 2.67
CA GLU A 26 6.11 -11.25 4.09
C GLU A 26 6.52 -10.07 5.00
N LEU A 27 7.39 -9.19 4.51
CA LEU A 27 7.78 -7.98 5.23
C LEU A 27 6.63 -6.97 5.40
N ILE A 28 5.78 -6.82 4.39
CA ILE A 28 4.70 -5.82 4.35
C ILE A 28 3.44 -6.35 5.03
N PHE A 29 3.04 -7.57 4.69
CA PHE A 29 1.77 -8.16 5.11
C PHE A 29 1.92 -9.14 6.27
N GLY A 30 3.15 -9.38 6.74
CA GLY A 30 3.46 -10.26 7.85
C GLY A 30 3.56 -11.73 7.42
N THR A 31 4.14 -12.56 8.28
CA THR A 31 4.25 -13.99 8.03
C THR A 31 2.85 -14.60 7.96
N GLN A 32 2.54 -15.28 6.84
CA GLN A 32 1.19 -15.80 6.56
C GLN A 32 0.10 -14.71 6.58
N ASP A 33 0.43 -13.51 6.11
CA ASP A 33 -0.50 -12.39 5.92
C ASP A 33 -1.13 -11.87 7.23
N GLU A 34 -0.46 -12.03 8.37
CA GLU A 34 -1.03 -11.67 9.69
C GLU A 34 -1.38 -10.18 9.85
N ASP A 35 -0.71 -9.30 9.11
CA ASP A 35 -0.97 -7.86 9.10
C ASP A 35 -1.89 -7.41 7.96
N LEU A 36 -2.19 -8.28 6.98
CA LEU A 36 -3.02 -7.95 5.80
C LEU A 36 -4.36 -7.33 6.21
N HIS A 37 -5.12 -8.03 7.06
CA HIS A 37 -6.43 -7.54 7.49
C HIS A 37 -6.34 -6.21 8.25
N ARG A 38 -5.27 -6.02 9.04
CA ARG A 38 -5.05 -4.77 9.76
C ARG A 38 -4.80 -3.61 8.79
N ILE A 39 -3.95 -3.83 7.80
CA ILE A 39 -3.62 -2.85 6.76
C ILE A 39 -4.86 -2.50 5.95
N GLU A 40 -5.67 -3.48 5.53
CA GLU A 40 -6.95 -3.24 4.85
C GLU A 40 -7.88 -2.33 5.67
N VAL A 41 -8.08 -2.63 6.95
CA VAL A 41 -8.95 -1.85 7.84
C VAL A 41 -8.40 -0.45 8.07
N HIS A 42 -7.10 -0.31 8.32
CA HIS A 42 -6.47 0.97 8.63
C HIS A 42 -6.34 1.89 7.41
N SER A 43 -6.17 1.33 6.22
CA SER A 43 -6.13 2.10 4.97
C SER A 43 -7.50 2.31 4.32
N GLN A 44 -8.53 1.60 4.79
CA GLN A 44 -9.85 1.52 4.16
C GLN A 44 -9.77 1.04 2.70
N THR A 45 -8.94 0.03 2.46
CA THR A 45 -8.78 -0.62 1.16
C THR A 45 -9.06 -2.12 1.26
N PHE A 46 -9.34 -2.73 0.12
CA PHE A 46 -9.32 -4.18 -0.07
C PHE A 46 -8.03 -4.56 -0.79
N ILE A 47 -7.33 -5.58 -0.29
CA ILE A 47 -6.04 -6.03 -0.80
C ILE A 47 -6.15 -7.51 -1.14
N GLN A 48 -5.76 -7.87 -2.36
CA GLN A 48 -5.68 -9.25 -2.83
C GLN A 48 -4.24 -9.58 -3.17
N LEU A 49 -3.70 -10.60 -2.50
CA LEU A 49 -2.38 -11.15 -2.72
C LEU A 49 -2.51 -12.42 -3.56
N GLU A 50 -1.74 -12.49 -4.66
CA GLU A 50 -1.65 -13.67 -5.52
C GLU A 50 -0.17 -14.02 -5.74
N SER A 51 0.29 -15.06 -5.05
CA SER A 51 1.66 -15.54 -5.15
C SER A 51 1.93 -16.32 -6.44
N GLY A 52 3.20 -16.36 -6.85
CA GLY A 52 3.67 -17.15 -7.98
C GLY A 52 3.46 -16.51 -9.35
N PHE A 53 3.21 -15.20 -9.42
CA PHE A 53 2.96 -14.47 -10.66
C PHE A 53 3.67 -13.11 -10.70
N PRO A 54 4.64 -12.89 -11.60
CA PRO A 54 5.44 -13.89 -12.33
C PRO A 54 6.31 -14.72 -11.37
N ALA A 55 6.84 -15.87 -11.82
CA ALA A 55 7.44 -16.90 -10.95
C ALA A 55 8.39 -16.35 -9.86
N GLY A 56 7.96 -16.44 -8.59
CA GLY A 56 8.70 -15.96 -7.40
C GLY A 56 8.28 -14.58 -6.88
N GLN A 57 7.34 -13.92 -7.56
CA GLN A 57 6.74 -12.67 -7.13
C GLN A 57 5.29 -12.87 -6.71
N THR A 58 4.84 -11.94 -5.87
CA THR A 58 3.45 -11.79 -5.48
C THR A 58 2.85 -10.57 -6.16
N ARG A 59 1.72 -10.81 -6.81
CA ARG A 59 0.85 -9.78 -7.35
C ARG A 59 -0.01 -9.22 -6.22
N VAL A 60 0.10 -7.91 -5.99
CA VAL A 60 -0.68 -7.17 -5.00
C VAL A 60 -1.68 -6.29 -5.74
N LEU A 61 -2.97 -6.61 -5.60
CA LEU A 61 -4.07 -5.80 -6.10
C LEU A 61 -4.69 -5.01 -4.95
N ILE A 62 -4.72 -3.68 -5.06
CA ILE A 62 -5.29 -2.78 -4.06
C ILE A 62 -6.52 -2.10 -4.64
N VAL A 63 -7.63 -2.13 -3.93
CA VAL A 63 -8.91 -1.53 -4.34
C VAL A 63 -9.42 -0.61 -3.24
N GLY A 64 -9.75 0.63 -3.58
CA GLY A 64 -10.32 1.55 -2.60
C GLY A 64 -10.39 2.98 -3.11
N GLN A 65 -10.48 3.92 -2.18
CA GLN A 65 -10.41 5.34 -2.49
C GLN A 65 -9.05 5.69 -3.08
N LEU A 66 -9.04 6.59 -4.07
CA LEU A 66 -7.86 7.00 -4.81
C LEU A 66 -6.67 7.38 -3.90
N LYS A 67 -6.94 8.17 -2.86
CA LYS A 67 -5.89 8.61 -1.94
C LYS A 67 -5.32 7.46 -1.11
N SER A 68 -6.17 6.55 -0.63
CA SER A 68 -5.75 5.40 0.18
C SER A 68 -4.89 4.41 -0.60
N TRP A 69 -5.30 4.01 -1.79
CA TRP A 69 -4.50 3.07 -2.56
C TRP A 69 -3.24 3.72 -3.12
N LEU A 70 -3.25 5.02 -3.48
CA LEU A 70 -2.02 5.74 -3.85
C LEU A 70 -1.03 5.81 -2.69
N TRP A 71 -1.53 6.04 -1.47
CA TRP A 71 -0.68 6.06 -0.27
C TRP A 71 -0.04 4.69 -0.04
N LEU A 72 -0.82 3.60 -0.15
CA LEU A 72 -0.27 2.23 -0.05
C LEU A 72 0.71 1.91 -1.17
N LEU A 73 0.45 2.37 -2.40
CA LEU A 73 1.40 2.22 -3.49
C LEU A 73 2.73 2.93 -3.17
N CYS A 74 2.68 4.15 -2.67
CA CYS A 74 3.88 4.88 -2.27
C CYS A 74 4.65 4.14 -1.17
N MET A 75 3.95 3.58 -0.19
CA MET A 75 4.55 2.75 0.85
C MET A 75 5.27 1.54 0.24
N ILE A 76 4.58 0.76 -0.59
CA ILE A 76 5.15 -0.45 -1.22
C ILE A 76 6.38 -0.08 -2.05
N LEU A 77 6.25 0.87 -2.98
CA LEU A 77 7.37 1.29 -3.83
C LEU A 77 8.54 1.86 -3.03
N SER A 78 8.27 2.50 -1.89
CA SER A 78 9.32 3.00 -1.00
C SER A 78 10.08 1.84 -0.35
N ILE A 79 9.38 0.83 0.17
CA ILE A 79 9.98 -0.36 0.78
C ILE A 79 10.83 -1.15 -0.22
N THR A 80 10.36 -1.23 -1.46
CA THR A 80 11.09 -1.91 -2.55
C THR A 80 12.21 -1.08 -3.18
N SER A 81 12.40 0.17 -2.75
CA SER A 81 13.44 1.05 -3.30
C SER A 81 14.84 0.61 -2.89
N GLU A 82 15.80 0.75 -3.80
CA GLU A 82 17.22 0.56 -3.53
C GLU A 82 17.84 1.75 -2.78
N ASP A 83 17.19 2.92 -2.78
CA ASP A 83 17.66 4.10 -2.03
C ASP A 83 17.36 3.95 -0.53
N PRO A 84 18.38 3.97 0.36
CA PRO A 84 18.17 3.74 1.78
C PRO A 84 17.27 4.76 2.47
N HIS A 85 17.27 6.02 2.00
CA HIS A 85 16.43 7.08 2.58
C HIS A 85 14.95 6.85 2.23
N THR A 86 14.68 6.51 0.98
CA THR A 86 13.36 6.13 0.48
C THR A 86 12.87 4.87 1.17
N GLN A 87 13.74 3.86 1.32
CA GLN A 87 13.40 2.63 2.03
C GLN A 87 13.05 2.87 3.50
N ALA A 88 13.84 3.68 4.22
CA ALA A 88 13.55 4.04 5.61
C ALA A 88 12.17 4.71 5.75
N ARG A 89 11.82 5.60 4.82
CA ARG A 89 10.50 6.22 4.76
C ARG A 89 9.39 5.18 4.53
N GLY A 90 9.62 4.21 3.65
CA GLY A 90 8.69 3.10 3.43
C GLY A 90 8.37 2.33 4.72
N PHE A 91 9.39 2.07 5.54
CA PHE A 91 9.20 1.45 6.85
C PHE A 91 8.42 2.32 7.84
N GLU A 92 8.65 3.63 7.86
CA GLU A 92 7.85 4.57 8.69
C GLU A 92 6.38 4.55 8.29
N MET A 93 6.09 4.51 6.98
CA MET A 93 4.73 4.38 6.45
C MET A 93 4.13 3.03 6.87
N LEU A 94 4.85 1.92 6.71
CA LEU A 94 4.36 0.61 7.13
C LEU A 94 3.99 0.57 8.61
N GLN A 95 4.88 1.07 9.48
CA GLN A 95 4.61 1.17 10.92
C GLN A 95 3.38 2.03 11.21
N LEU A 96 3.19 3.13 10.47
CA LEU A 96 2.04 4.01 10.63
C LEU A 96 0.73 3.26 10.39
N VAL A 97 0.59 2.62 9.22
CA VAL A 97 -0.63 1.90 8.85
C VAL A 97 -0.84 0.63 9.67
N GLN A 98 0.22 0.01 10.20
CA GLN A 98 0.09 -1.08 11.16
C GLN A 98 -0.35 -0.60 12.55
N SER A 99 -0.03 0.64 12.95
CA SER A 99 -0.32 1.14 14.30
C SER A 99 -1.70 1.79 14.44
N ARG A 100 -2.21 2.46 13.41
CA ARG A 100 -3.49 3.18 13.45
C ARG A 100 -4.14 3.32 12.06
N PRO A 101 -5.46 3.56 12.00
CA PRO A 101 -6.10 4.02 10.78
C PRO A 101 -5.48 5.31 10.23
N LEU A 102 -5.40 5.39 8.90
CA LEU A 102 -4.98 6.59 8.19
C LEU A 102 -6.00 7.72 8.38
N THR A 103 -5.51 8.91 8.65
CA THR A 103 -6.31 10.12 8.78
C THR A 103 -6.32 10.91 7.47
N PRO A 104 -7.24 11.87 7.30
CA PRO A 104 -7.21 12.78 6.16
C PRO A 104 -5.87 13.53 5.99
N ASP A 105 -5.14 13.79 7.09
CA ASP A 105 -3.82 14.44 7.05
C ASP A 105 -2.75 13.51 6.45
N ASP A 106 -2.78 12.21 6.76
CA ASP A 106 -1.86 11.23 6.14
C ASP A 106 -2.12 11.12 4.62
N LEU A 107 -3.37 11.37 4.21
CA LEU A 107 -3.86 11.28 2.84
C LEU A 107 -3.90 12.64 2.11
N ALA A 108 -3.27 13.69 2.67
CA ALA A 108 -3.37 15.05 2.13
C ALA A 108 -2.90 15.11 0.67
N ASP A 109 -1.71 14.60 0.36
CA ASP A 109 -1.05 14.73 -0.95
C ASP A 109 -0.27 13.48 -1.42
N PRO A 110 -0.93 12.32 -1.58
CA PRO A 110 -0.25 11.09 -2.04
C PRO A 110 0.32 11.21 -3.47
N TYR A 111 -0.17 12.15 -4.28
CA TYR A 111 0.36 12.42 -5.62
C TYR A 111 1.75 13.04 -5.59
N LEU A 112 2.03 13.94 -4.65
CA LEU A 112 3.37 14.50 -4.50
C LEU A 112 4.35 13.41 -4.06
N LEU A 113 3.90 12.50 -3.18
CA LEU A 113 4.71 11.35 -2.77
C LEU A 113 5.09 10.47 -3.96
N LEU A 114 4.14 10.17 -4.83
CA LEU A 114 4.39 9.37 -6.02
C LEU A 114 5.28 10.11 -7.01
N LEU A 115 5.09 11.41 -7.21
CA LEU A 115 5.93 12.21 -8.10
C LEU A 115 7.38 12.30 -7.60
N ASP A 116 7.58 12.50 -6.29
CA ASP A 116 8.91 12.51 -5.68
C ASP A 116 9.61 11.15 -5.86
N LEU A 117 8.83 10.06 -5.78
CA LEU A 117 9.36 8.70 -5.92
C LEU A 117 9.72 8.34 -7.38
N LEU A 118 8.99 8.91 -8.34
CA LEU A 118 9.23 8.72 -9.77
C LEU A 118 10.22 9.73 -10.36
N ALA A 119 10.61 10.75 -9.59
CA ALA A 119 11.64 11.70 -10.01
C ALA A 119 13.00 11.01 -9.92
N GLU A 120 13.59 10.69 -11.07
CA GLU A 120 14.94 10.13 -11.17
C GLU A 120 15.96 11.04 -10.43
N PRO A 121 16.86 10.48 -9.60
CA PRO A 121 17.92 11.27 -8.99
C PRO A 121 18.83 11.82 -10.11
N SER A 122 18.96 13.15 -10.16
CA SER A 122 19.87 13.86 -11.08
C SER A 122 21.35 13.67 -10.73
#